data_AF-A0A0J9ESZ0-F1
#
_entry.id   AF-A0A0J9ESZ0-F1
#
_cell.length_a   1.000
_cell.length_b   1.000
_cell.length_c   1.000
_cell.angle_alpha   90.00
_cell.angle_beta   90.00
_cell.angle_gamma   90.00
#
_symmetry.space_group_name_H-M   'P 1'
#
loop_
_entity.id
_entity.type
_entity.pdbx_description
1 polymer ?
#
loop_
_entity_poly.entity_id
_entity_poly.type
_entity_poly.pdbx_seq_one_letter_code
_entity_poly.pdbx_strand_id
1 'polypeptide(L)'
;MSSRPFNPLPTFPIPIQWDVPGRIAQLRAMIDDPATSQAQKINLQVAINLYHSKELPGRFKYIQNGKVVSLKDINFKQPYWVEGYGQQLSSRATIPATVPGLSSAPSQPVCNPSSQQLAHHMIYNTYAEGTGGHEIFARIRPIPGLLSSSLSITVTMLNDTGSDVLTVFDTDLTALAIPPTYEGFGTYVSVSTPNGIIIRQQVIVDIQLLDSQGNPVSDWIREEGVITPAALGVGRLSGDGIRQSLYFATAPGNQHLYVAEKKNGIVKVLPVV
;
A
#
# COMPACT_ATOMS: atom_id res chain seq x y z
N MET A 1 46.05 -3.43 4.52
CA MET A 1 44.96 -2.45 4.36
C MET A 1 43.77 -2.96 5.15
N SER A 2 43.31 -2.22 6.14
CA SER A 2 42.23 -2.64 7.05
C SER A 2 40.89 -2.55 6.32
N SER A 3 40.23 -3.69 6.09
CA SER A 3 38.88 -3.76 5.55
C SER A 3 37.92 -3.26 6.62
N ARG A 4 37.45 -2.01 6.48
CA ARG A 4 36.32 -1.53 7.29
C ARG A 4 35.15 -2.50 7.10
N PRO A 5 34.52 -2.98 8.17
CA PRO A 5 33.31 -3.79 8.04
C PRO A 5 32.24 -2.94 7.36
N PHE A 6 31.74 -3.41 6.23
CA PHE A 6 30.54 -2.89 5.60
C PHE A 6 29.40 -3.11 6.58
N ASN A 7 28.98 -2.04 7.27
CA ASN A 7 27.84 -2.04 8.16
C ASN A 7 26.69 -1.38 7.39
N PRO A 8 25.88 -2.12 6.63
CA PRO A 8 24.71 -1.55 5.98
C PRO A 8 23.73 -1.19 7.09
N LEU A 9 23.84 0.04 7.60
CA LEU A 9 22.71 0.65 8.28
C LEU A 9 21.56 0.59 7.28
N PRO A 10 20.38 0.06 7.66
CA PRO A 10 19.22 0.22 6.81
C PRO A 10 19.08 1.72 6.55
N THR A 11 19.04 2.10 5.27
CA THR A 11 18.78 3.46 4.80
C THR A 11 17.32 3.81 5.13
N PHE A 12 16.97 3.84 6.40
CA PHE A 12 15.89 4.67 6.88
C PHE A 12 16.39 6.09 6.72
N PRO A 13 15.81 6.92 5.82
CA PRO A 13 15.99 8.34 5.97
C PRO A 13 15.44 8.68 7.36
N ILE A 14 16.30 9.30 8.18
CA ILE A 14 16.07 10.08 9.41
C ILE A 14 14.66 9.88 10.02
N PRO A 15 14.52 9.41 11.27
CA PRO A 15 13.20 9.23 11.89
C PRO A 15 12.35 10.47 11.66
N ILE A 16 11.17 10.28 11.08
CA ILE A 16 10.20 11.34 10.79
C ILE A 16 10.13 12.21 12.04
N GLN A 17 10.61 13.45 11.96
CA GLN A 17 10.51 14.39 13.07
C GLN A 17 9.06 14.88 13.10
N TRP A 18 8.22 14.08 13.75
CA TRP A 18 6.81 14.38 13.89
C TRP A 18 6.63 15.43 14.98
N ASP A 19 6.11 16.61 14.60
CA ASP A 19 5.72 17.64 15.56
C ASP A 19 4.44 17.20 16.30
N VAL A 20 4.61 16.32 17.28
CA VAL A 20 3.52 15.83 18.13
C VAL A 20 2.79 16.99 18.82
N PRO A 21 3.48 17.95 19.47
CA PRO A 21 2.79 19.10 20.08
C PRO A 21 1.96 19.90 19.08
N GLY A 22 2.52 20.23 17.91
CA GLY A 22 1.80 20.97 16.87
C GLY A 22 0.61 20.20 16.32
N ARG A 23 0.76 18.88 16.10
CA ARG A 23 -0.36 18.03 15.65
C ARG A 23 -1.47 17.93 16.70
N ILE A 24 -1.14 17.76 17.98
CA ILE A 24 -2.13 17.80 19.07
C ILE A 24 -2.84 19.15 19.11
N ALA A 25 -2.12 20.26 18.92
CA ALA A 25 -2.73 21.59 18.88
C ALA A 25 -3.70 21.74 17.69
N GLN A 26 -3.36 21.23 16.51
CA GLN A 26 -4.27 21.19 15.36
C GLN A 26 -5.54 20.37 15.65
N LEU A 27 -5.40 19.19 16.24
CA LEU A 27 -6.54 18.34 16.61
C LEU A 27 -7.45 19.03 17.64
N ARG A 28 -6.87 19.73 18.62
CA ARG A 28 -7.63 20.54 19.59
C ARG A 28 -8.37 21.69 18.90
N ALA A 29 -7.71 22.41 17.99
CA ALA A 29 -8.36 23.47 17.22
C ALA A 29 -9.55 22.93 16.40
N MET A 30 -9.45 21.72 15.82
CA MET A 30 -10.58 21.07 15.15
C MET A 30 -11.72 20.72 16.11
N ILE A 31 -11.42 20.33 17.36
CA ILE A 31 -12.45 20.08 18.39
C ILE A 31 -13.14 21.38 18.80
N ASP A 32 -12.39 22.47 18.93
CA ASP A 32 -12.90 23.78 19.35
C ASP A 32 -13.72 24.46 18.25
N ASP A 33 -13.54 24.07 16.99
CA ASP A 33 -14.35 24.56 15.86
C ASP A 33 -15.85 24.22 16.06
N PRO A 34 -16.74 25.24 16.05
CA PRO A 34 -18.19 25.00 16.15
C PRO A 34 -18.78 24.23 14.96
N ALA A 35 -18.12 24.22 13.79
CA ALA A 35 -18.55 23.44 12.63
C ALA A 35 -18.29 21.94 12.77
N THR A 36 -17.41 21.53 13.69
CA THR A 36 -17.10 20.12 13.92
C THR A 36 -18.24 19.43 14.66
N SER A 37 -18.80 18.37 14.08
CA SER A 37 -19.89 17.61 14.69
C SER A 37 -19.46 16.93 16.01
N GLN A 38 -20.39 16.74 16.93
CA GLN A 38 -20.11 16.09 18.22
C GLN A 38 -19.51 14.67 18.05
N ALA A 39 -19.99 13.91 17.06
CA ALA A 39 -19.45 12.60 16.73
C ALA A 39 -17.97 12.69 16.30
N GLN A 40 -17.61 13.70 15.52
CA GLN A 40 -16.23 13.90 15.10
C GLN A 40 -15.34 14.37 16.25
N LYS A 41 -15.84 15.23 17.16
CA LYS A 41 -15.10 15.64 18.37
C LYS A 41 -14.70 14.43 19.23
N ILE A 42 -15.58 13.44 19.37
CA ILE A 42 -15.29 12.19 20.07
C ILE A 42 -14.14 11.43 19.40
N ASN A 43 -14.15 11.31 18.06
CA ASN A 43 -13.09 10.64 17.32
C ASN A 43 -11.74 11.39 17.42
N LEU A 44 -11.75 12.71 17.32
CA LEU A 44 -10.57 13.56 17.46
C LEU A 44 -9.95 13.45 18.87
N GLN A 45 -10.78 13.36 19.91
CA GLN A 45 -10.30 13.17 21.28
C GLN A 45 -9.55 11.83 21.45
N VAL A 46 -10.02 10.77 20.79
CA VAL A 46 -9.31 9.48 20.77
C VAL A 46 -7.97 9.63 20.05
N ALA A 47 -7.91 10.35 18.92
CA ALA A 47 -6.66 10.60 18.21
C ALA A 47 -5.63 11.32 19.10
N ILE A 48 -6.05 12.33 19.87
CA ILE A 48 -5.20 13.02 20.87
C ILE A 48 -4.71 12.03 21.94
N ASN A 49 -5.61 11.17 22.44
CA ASN A 49 -5.25 10.18 23.47
C ASN A 49 -4.20 9.18 22.97
N LEU A 50 -4.23 8.79 21.69
CA LEU A 50 -3.23 7.92 21.08
C LEU A 50 -1.82 8.54 21.03
N TYR A 51 -1.71 9.86 20.88
CA TYR A 51 -0.43 10.56 21.05
C TYR A 51 0.03 10.57 22.50
N HIS A 52 -0.88 10.76 23.45
CA HIS A 52 -0.55 10.71 24.88
C HIS A 52 -0.14 9.31 25.34
N SER A 53 -0.75 8.24 24.80
CA SER A 53 -0.38 6.84 25.07
C SER A 53 0.86 6.37 24.29
N LYS A 54 1.45 7.23 23.45
CA LYS A 54 2.60 6.93 22.57
C LYS A 54 2.33 5.81 21.56
N GLU A 55 1.06 5.57 21.24
CA GLU A 55 0.68 4.73 20.10
C GLU A 55 0.82 5.48 18.77
N LEU A 56 0.82 6.82 18.83
CA LEU A 56 1.17 7.71 17.73
C LEU A 56 2.32 8.65 18.14
N PRO A 57 3.16 9.11 17.18
CA PRO A 57 3.07 8.89 15.73
C PRO A 57 3.41 7.45 15.32
N GLY A 58 2.69 6.93 14.33
CA GLY A 58 2.82 5.56 13.85
C GLY A 58 1.92 5.31 12.63
N ARG A 59 1.76 4.03 12.28
CA ARG A 59 0.84 3.60 11.21
C ARG A 59 -0.58 4.11 11.44
N PHE A 60 -1.34 4.25 10.35
CA PHE A 60 -2.71 4.71 10.39
C PHE A 60 -3.57 3.96 11.40
N LYS A 61 -4.35 4.74 12.16
CA LYS A 61 -5.38 4.29 13.10
C LYS A 61 -6.71 4.83 12.62
N TYR A 62 -7.66 3.94 12.39
CA TYR A 62 -9.04 4.30 12.06
C TYR A 62 -9.83 4.41 13.35
N ILE A 63 -10.54 5.52 13.50
CA ILE A 63 -11.32 5.83 14.69
C ILE A 63 -12.74 6.12 14.26
N GLN A 64 -13.69 5.38 14.82
CA GLN A 64 -15.11 5.59 14.61
C GLN A 64 -15.86 5.35 15.91
N ASN A 65 -16.85 6.21 16.21
CA ASN A 65 -17.66 6.14 17.42
C ASN A 65 -16.80 6.09 18.71
N GLY A 66 -15.69 6.83 18.73
CA GLY A 66 -14.80 6.92 19.89
C GLY A 66 -13.96 5.67 20.17
N LYS A 67 -13.78 4.79 19.18
CA LYS A 67 -12.94 3.59 19.31
C LYS A 67 -12.04 3.44 18.10
N VAL A 68 -10.86 2.88 18.33
CA VAL A 68 -10.02 2.38 17.23
C VAL A 68 -10.70 1.14 16.64
N VAL A 69 -10.93 1.15 15.34
CA VAL A 69 -11.59 0.08 14.58
C VAL A 69 -10.67 -0.39 13.46
N SER A 70 -10.94 -1.58 12.91
CA SER A 70 -10.23 -2.04 11.71
C SER A 70 -10.85 -1.42 10.45
N LEU A 71 -10.06 -1.25 9.39
CA LEU A 71 -10.51 -0.66 8.12
C LEU A 71 -11.73 -1.38 7.53
N LYS A 72 -11.78 -2.72 7.66
CA LYS A 72 -12.92 -3.53 7.19
C LYS A 72 -14.22 -3.26 7.95
N ASP A 73 -14.13 -2.80 9.20
CA ASP A 73 -15.27 -2.61 10.09
C ASP A 73 -15.82 -1.16 10.06
N ILE A 74 -15.19 -0.26 9.30
CA ILE A 74 -15.64 1.13 9.18
C ILE A 74 -16.97 1.18 8.42
N ASN A 75 -17.93 1.91 8.99
CA ASN A 75 -19.13 2.32 8.31
C ASN A 75 -18.93 3.72 7.70
N PHE A 76 -18.71 3.80 6.38
CA PHE A 76 -18.46 5.07 5.68
C PHE A 76 -19.64 6.05 5.70
N LYS A 77 -20.84 5.60 6.08
CA LYS A 77 -22.03 6.46 6.26
C LYS A 77 -22.01 7.24 7.58
N GLN A 78 -21.01 7.01 8.42
CA GLN A 78 -20.85 7.69 9.71
C GLN A 78 -19.50 8.41 9.78
N PRO A 79 -19.40 9.52 10.54
CA PRO A 79 -18.13 10.21 10.73
C PRO A 79 -17.05 9.26 11.28
N TYR A 80 -15.88 9.30 10.66
CA TYR A 80 -14.69 8.58 11.09
C TYR A 80 -13.48 9.51 11.04
N TRP A 81 -12.39 9.10 11.67
CA TRP A 81 -11.12 9.79 11.62
C TRP A 81 -10.00 8.81 11.30
N VAL A 82 -8.99 9.30 10.58
CA VAL A 82 -7.75 8.56 10.32
C VAL A 82 -6.61 9.41 10.86
N GLU A 83 -5.79 8.82 11.73
CA GLU A 83 -4.62 9.49 12.30
C GLU A 83 -3.38 8.61 12.13
N GLY A 84 -2.24 9.21 11.81
CA GLY A 84 -0.98 8.53 11.56
C GLY A 84 -0.36 8.95 10.23
N TYR A 85 0.57 8.15 9.74
CA TYR A 85 1.19 8.34 8.42
C TYR A 85 1.21 7.04 7.64
N GLY A 86 1.23 7.18 6.31
CA GLY A 86 1.49 6.09 5.39
C GLY A 86 2.97 6.07 5.01
N GLN A 87 3.44 4.91 4.60
CA GLN A 87 4.78 4.66 4.14
C GLN A 87 4.73 4.04 2.75
N GLN A 88 5.41 4.68 1.80
CA GLN A 88 5.59 4.18 0.45
C GLN A 88 7.07 4.10 0.17
N LEU A 89 7.61 2.89 0.18
CA LEU A 89 8.97 2.63 -0.24
C LEU A 89 8.90 1.86 -1.55
N SER A 90 9.53 2.40 -2.58
CA SER A 90 10.44 1.65 -3.46
C SER A 90 11.43 2.67 -4.00
N SER A 91 12.73 2.37 -4.00
CA SER A 91 13.69 3.22 -4.69
C SER A 91 14.82 2.42 -5.32
N ARG A 92 15.19 2.83 -6.53
CA ARG A 92 16.48 3.50 -6.66
C ARG A 92 16.31 4.83 -7.37
N ALA A 93 16.89 5.87 -6.78
CA ALA A 93 17.21 7.10 -7.49
C ALA A 93 18.10 6.75 -8.69
N THR A 94 17.81 7.29 -9.87
CA THR A 94 18.83 7.45 -10.90
C THR A 94 18.72 8.88 -11.40
N ILE A 95 19.69 9.70 -10.99
CA ILE A 95 20.02 10.94 -11.68
C ILE A 95 20.41 10.52 -13.10
N PRO A 96 19.72 10.95 -14.17
CA PRO A 96 20.07 10.51 -15.51
C PRO A 96 21.33 11.23 -15.99
N ALA A 97 22.30 10.47 -16.46
CA ALA A 97 23.17 10.92 -17.54
C ALA A 97 23.53 9.71 -18.43
N THR A 98 22.75 9.54 -19.52
CA THR A 98 23.15 9.09 -20.90
C THR A 98 23.87 7.74 -21.06
N VAL A 99 23.64 6.78 -21.99
CA VAL A 99 22.93 6.52 -23.28
C VAL A 99 22.80 4.96 -23.37
N PRO A 100 21.84 4.34 -24.09
CA PRO A 100 21.52 2.92 -23.97
C PRO A 100 22.42 1.99 -24.81
N GLY A 101 22.72 0.81 -24.27
CA GLY A 101 23.25 -0.34 -25.01
C GLY A 101 22.20 -1.45 -25.10
N LEU A 102 21.87 -1.86 -26.33
CA LEU A 102 21.04 -3.04 -26.60
C LEU A 102 21.69 -4.29 -25.98
N SER A 103 20.89 -5.16 -25.34
CA SER A 103 21.25 -6.57 -25.24
C SER A 103 20.02 -7.48 -25.16
N SER A 104 20.08 -8.52 -25.97
CA SER A 104 19.08 -9.54 -26.29
C SER A 104 19.44 -10.88 -25.63
N ALA A 105 18.45 -11.64 -25.16
CA ALA A 105 18.33 -13.14 -25.17
C ALA A 105 17.39 -13.64 -24.03
N PRO A 106 17.07 -14.96 -23.94
CA PRO A 106 16.45 -15.85 -24.92
C PRO A 106 15.22 -16.60 -24.32
N SER A 107 14.58 -17.44 -25.14
CA SER A 107 13.35 -18.19 -24.89
C SER A 107 13.53 -19.51 -24.09
N GLN A 108 12.42 -19.99 -23.47
CA GLN A 108 12.05 -21.38 -23.05
C GLN A 108 12.35 -21.82 -21.59
N PRO A 109 11.66 -22.85 -21.01
CA PRO A 109 10.57 -23.69 -21.55
C PRO A 109 9.27 -23.73 -20.72
N VAL A 110 8.22 -24.28 -21.35
CA VAL A 110 6.87 -24.53 -20.82
C VAL A 110 6.86 -25.73 -19.85
N CYS A 111 6.18 -25.60 -18.70
CA CYS A 111 5.68 -26.74 -17.92
C CYS A 111 4.28 -26.43 -17.35
N ASN A 112 3.38 -27.41 -17.48
CA ASN A 112 1.92 -27.34 -17.23
C ASN A 112 1.54 -27.62 -15.75
N PRO A 113 0.29 -27.39 -15.31
CA PRO A 113 -0.01 -26.59 -14.12
C PRO A 113 -0.62 -27.39 -12.95
N SER A 114 -0.20 -27.12 -11.71
CA SER A 114 -1.07 -27.34 -10.52
C SER A 114 -0.69 -26.51 -9.27
N SER A 115 0.08 -25.44 -9.41
CA SER A 115 0.38 -24.49 -8.34
C SER A 115 -0.23 -23.14 -8.70
N GLN A 116 -1.02 -22.54 -7.80
CA GLN A 116 -1.57 -21.20 -8.01
C GLN A 116 -0.41 -20.19 -7.98
N GLN A 117 0.10 -19.89 -9.17
CA GLN A 117 1.19 -18.95 -9.42
C GLN A 117 0.61 -17.53 -9.54
N LEU A 118 0.90 -16.68 -8.56
CA LEU A 118 0.31 -15.34 -8.42
C LEU A 118 1.26 -14.21 -8.80
N ALA A 119 2.55 -14.52 -8.93
CA ALA A 119 3.60 -13.58 -9.24
C ALA A 119 4.78 -14.33 -9.88
N HIS A 120 5.42 -13.69 -10.86
CA HIS A 120 6.75 -14.08 -11.31
C HIS A 120 7.76 -13.07 -10.79
N HIS A 121 8.96 -13.53 -10.43
CA HIS A 121 10.11 -12.65 -10.30
C HIS A 121 10.37 -11.96 -11.64
N MET A 122 10.00 -10.68 -11.74
CA MET A 122 10.24 -9.87 -12.93
C MET A 122 11.49 -9.02 -12.73
N ILE A 123 12.35 -9.02 -13.74
CA ILE A 123 13.39 -7.99 -13.93
C ILE A 123 12.68 -6.83 -14.61
N TYR A 124 12.54 -5.71 -13.92
CA TYR A 124 11.79 -4.57 -14.44
C TYR A 124 12.57 -3.89 -15.59
N ASN A 125 12.05 -3.94 -16.82
CA ASN A 125 12.65 -3.26 -17.98
C ASN A 125 12.60 -1.72 -17.90
N THR A 126 11.90 -1.15 -16.93
CA THR A 126 11.82 0.30 -16.66
C THR A 126 12.91 0.83 -15.74
N TYR A 127 13.74 -0.03 -15.15
CA TYR A 127 14.87 0.35 -14.33
C TYR A 127 16.16 -0.12 -15.02
N ALA A 128 17.14 0.76 -15.18
CA ALA A 128 18.43 0.39 -15.73
C ALA A 128 19.05 -0.73 -14.88
N GLU A 129 19.31 -1.86 -15.52
CA GLU A 129 20.11 -3.01 -15.09
C GLU A 129 19.82 -3.58 -13.68
N GLY A 130 19.07 -4.68 -13.65
CA GLY A 130 19.36 -5.79 -12.72
C GLY A 130 18.62 -5.83 -11.37
N THR A 131 17.52 -5.10 -11.18
CA THR A 131 16.74 -5.19 -9.93
C THR A 131 15.44 -5.97 -10.14
N GLY A 132 15.28 -7.08 -9.43
CA GLY A 132 14.08 -7.92 -9.45
C GLY A 132 13.21 -7.73 -8.22
N GLY A 133 11.89 -7.79 -8.39
CA GLY A 133 10.92 -7.81 -7.31
C GLY A 133 9.73 -8.69 -7.67
N HIS A 134 8.88 -8.97 -6.70
CA HIS A 134 7.66 -9.75 -6.94
C HIS A 134 6.53 -8.82 -7.33
N GLU A 135 5.98 -9.01 -8.53
CA GLU A 135 4.81 -8.29 -8.99
C GLU A 135 3.54 -9.11 -8.67
N ILE A 136 2.56 -8.48 -8.03
CA ILE A 136 1.26 -9.07 -7.74
C ILE A 136 0.29 -8.66 -8.83
N PHE A 137 -0.37 -9.64 -9.45
CA PHE A 137 -1.54 -9.40 -10.30
C PHE A 137 -2.77 -9.23 -9.40
N ALA A 138 -3.53 -8.17 -9.65
CA ALA A 138 -4.74 -7.90 -8.89
C ALA A 138 -5.79 -7.22 -9.77
N ARG A 139 -7.00 -7.15 -9.24
CA ARG A 139 -8.00 -6.17 -9.70
C ARG A 139 -8.46 -5.32 -8.54
N ILE A 140 -8.74 -4.06 -8.82
CA ILE A 140 -9.28 -3.11 -7.85
C ILE A 140 -10.65 -2.63 -8.28
N ARG A 141 -11.49 -2.25 -7.32
CA ARG A 141 -12.81 -1.66 -7.55
C ARG A 141 -13.17 -0.64 -6.46
N PRO A 142 -14.13 0.26 -6.71
CA PRO A 142 -14.76 1.07 -5.67
C PRO A 142 -15.45 0.17 -4.64
N ILE A 143 -15.60 0.66 -3.42
CA ILE A 143 -16.31 -0.04 -2.35
C ILE A 143 -17.79 -0.22 -2.75
N PRO A 144 -18.29 -1.46 -2.76
CA PRO A 144 -19.70 -1.72 -3.04
C PRO A 144 -20.61 -0.91 -2.12
N GLY A 145 -21.57 -0.19 -2.71
CA GLY A 145 -22.50 0.66 -1.97
C GLY A 145 -22.06 2.10 -1.74
N LEU A 146 -20.79 2.44 -2.00
CA LEU A 146 -20.31 3.84 -2.07
C LEU A 146 -20.29 4.37 -3.51
N LEU A 147 -20.30 3.47 -4.48
CA LEU A 147 -20.54 3.78 -5.88
C LEU A 147 -21.50 2.73 -6.46
N SER A 148 -22.41 3.15 -7.34
CA SER A 148 -23.34 2.24 -8.03
C SER A 148 -22.65 1.36 -9.08
N SER A 149 -21.50 1.81 -9.58
CA SER A 149 -20.67 1.09 -10.53
C SER A 149 -20.00 -0.12 -9.89
N SER A 150 -20.12 -1.28 -10.53
CA SER A 150 -19.36 -2.50 -10.20
C SER A 150 -18.10 -2.65 -11.06
N LEU A 151 -17.63 -1.57 -11.68
CA LEU A 151 -16.42 -1.59 -12.50
C LEU A 151 -15.22 -2.02 -11.67
N SER A 152 -14.40 -2.89 -12.24
CA SER A 152 -13.09 -3.23 -11.72
C SER A 152 -12.06 -3.14 -12.84
N ILE A 153 -10.85 -2.70 -12.52
CA ILE A 153 -9.72 -2.72 -13.44
C ILE A 153 -8.67 -3.71 -12.93
N THR A 154 -7.99 -4.38 -13.86
CA THR A 154 -6.80 -5.17 -13.55
C THR A 154 -5.61 -4.22 -13.38
N VAL A 155 -4.83 -4.45 -12.33
CA VAL A 155 -3.62 -3.70 -12.01
C VAL A 155 -2.50 -4.66 -11.68
N THR A 156 -1.27 -4.20 -11.86
CA THR A 156 -0.10 -4.86 -11.28
C THR A 156 0.55 -3.95 -10.25
N MET A 157 1.13 -4.55 -9.22
CA MET A 157 1.79 -3.82 -8.14
C MET A 157 3.01 -4.57 -7.61
N LEU A 158 4.00 -3.81 -7.14
CA LEU A 158 5.15 -4.33 -6.43
C LEU A 158 4.72 -4.81 -5.04
N ASN A 159 5.06 -6.05 -4.70
CA ASN A 159 5.06 -6.51 -3.32
C ASN A 159 6.25 -5.89 -2.58
N ASP A 160 6.13 -4.63 -2.18
CA ASP A 160 7.15 -3.95 -1.38
C ASP A 160 6.78 -4.00 0.11
N THR A 161 7.43 -4.87 0.88
CA THR A 161 7.17 -5.02 2.33
C THR A 161 7.43 -3.74 3.14
N GLY A 162 8.14 -2.76 2.57
CA GLY A 162 8.35 -1.45 3.16
C GLY A 162 7.21 -0.47 2.90
N SER A 163 6.29 -0.79 1.98
CA SER A 163 5.08 0.00 1.71
C SER A 163 3.90 -0.51 2.53
N ASP A 164 3.14 0.37 3.19
CA ASP A 164 1.92 0.05 3.94
C ASP A 164 0.66 0.73 3.38
N VAL A 165 0.79 1.51 2.31
CA VAL A 165 -0.33 2.16 1.64
C VAL A 165 -0.30 1.91 0.12
N LEU A 166 -1.45 1.51 -0.43
CA LEU A 166 -1.59 1.18 -1.85
C LEU A 166 -1.39 2.43 -2.72
N THR A 167 -0.59 2.33 -3.77
CA THR A 167 -0.60 3.36 -4.82
C THR A 167 -1.86 3.19 -5.66
N VAL A 168 -2.70 4.23 -5.72
CA VAL A 168 -3.81 4.32 -6.69
C VAL A 168 -3.51 5.48 -7.62
N PHE A 169 -3.42 5.22 -8.93
CA PHE A 169 -3.16 6.27 -9.89
C PHE A 169 -4.43 7.09 -10.17
N ASP A 170 -4.26 8.37 -10.47
CA ASP A 170 -5.35 9.23 -10.94
C ASP A 170 -6.04 8.69 -12.21
N THR A 171 -5.29 8.03 -13.09
CA THR A 171 -5.82 7.31 -14.25
C THR A 171 -6.72 6.14 -13.87
N ASP A 172 -6.47 5.47 -12.73
CA ASP A 172 -7.35 4.41 -12.23
C ASP A 172 -8.71 4.95 -11.82
N LEU A 173 -8.74 6.12 -11.18
CA LEU A 173 -9.99 6.76 -10.76
C LEU A 173 -10.88 7.03 -11.98
N THR A 174 -10.26 7.48 -13.08
CA THR A 174 -10.95 7.67 -14.35
C THR A 174 -11.46 6.35 -14.92
N ALA A 175 -10.62 5.31 -14.95
CA ALA A 175 -10.98 4.00 -15.50
C ALA A 175 -12.05 3.26 -14.67
N LEU A 176 -12.08 3.49 -13.35
CA LEU A 176 -13.10 2.98 -12.43
C LEU A 176 -14.37 3.85 -12.41
N ALA A 177 -14.38 4.97 -13.13
CA ALA A 177 -15.43 5.98 -13.11
C ALA A 177 -15.75 6.48 -11.69
N ILE A 178 -14.72 6.65 -10.85
CA ILE A 178 -14.85 7.20 -9.50
C ILE A 178 -15.04 8.72 -9.60
N PRO A 179 -16.21 9.26 -9.25
CA PRO A 179 -16.45 10.70 -9.30
C PRO A 179 -15.80 11.41 -8.11
N PRO A 180 -15.56 12.73 -8.17
CA PRO A 180 -15.06 13.52 -7.03
C PRO A 180 -15.93 13.43 -5.76
N THR A 181 -17.20 13.02 -5.89
CA THR A 181 -18.15 12.83 -4.79
C THR A 181 -18.10 11.44 -4.15
N TYR A 182 -17.15 10.59 -4.54
CA TYR A 182 -17.03 9.24 -4.01
C TYR A 182 -16.74 9.25 -2.51
N GLU A 183 -17.62 8.63 -1.72
CA GLU A 183 -17.54 8.61 -0.25
C GLU A 183 -16.35 7.80 0.29
N GLY A 184 -15.68 7.01 -0.57
CA GLY A 184 -14.44 6.32 -0.22
C GLY A 184 -13.20 7.21 -0.28
N PHE A 185 -13.31 8.48 -0.65
CA PHE A 185 -12.21 9.42 -0.47
C PHE A 185 -12.04 9.78 1.01
N GLY A 186 -10.78 9.79 1.45
CA GLY A 186 -10.40 10.25 2.78
C GLY A 186 -9.74 11.63 2.73
N THR A 187 -9.17 12.01 3.88
CA THR A 187 -8.45 13.27 4.03
C THR A 187 -7.10 13.24 3.30
N TYR A 188 -6.45 14.41 3.24
CA TYR A 188 -5.05 14.49 2.85
C TYR A 188 -4.16 14.03 4.00
N VAL A 189 -3.30 13.06 3.71
CA VAL A 189 -2.39 12.44 4.70
C VAL A 189 -0.94 12.56 4.28
N SER A 190 -0.08 12.56 5.29
CA SER A 190 1.36 12.50 5.11
C SER A 190 1.78 11.08 4.71
N VAL A 191 2.54 10.99 3.63
CA VAL A 191 3.14 9.76 3.13
C VAL A 191 4.64 9.92 3.16
N SER A 192 5.33 9.07 3.90
CA SER A 192 6.78 9.01 3.91
C SER A 192 7.28 8.25 2.68
N THR A 193 8.14 8.88 1.91
CA THR A 193 8.80 8.28 0.74
C THR A 193 10.32 8.38 0.87
N PRO A 194 11.10 7.64 0.07
CA PRO A 194 12.55 7.78 0.05
C PRO A 194 13.03 9.21 -0.27
N ASN A 195 12.21 9.99 -0.97
CA ASN A 195 12.53 11.37 -1.38
C ASN A 195 11.99 12.42 -0.40
N GLY A 196 11.45 12.00 0.75
CA GLY A 196 10.85 12.87 1.75
C GLY A 196 9.35 12.66 1.91
N ILE A 197 8.74 13.51 2.73
CA ILE A 197 7.32 13.44 3.05
C ILE A 197 6.53 14.19 1.97
N ILE A 198 5.52 13.52 1.42
CA ILE A 198 4.55 14.12 0.50
C ILE A 198 3.16 14.07 1.12
N ILE A 199 2.28 14.97 0.68
CA ILE A 199 0.87 14.95 1.08
C ILE A 199 0.05 14.38 -0.09
N ARG A 200 -0.77 13.36 0.19
CA ARG A 200 -1.65 12.72 -0.80
C ARG A 200 -3.04 12.56 -0.23
N GLN A 201 -4.05 12.64 -1.09
CA GLN A 201 -5.42 12.33 -0.71
C GLN A 201 -5.58 10.81 -0.58
N GLN A 202 -6.22 10.37 0.49
CA GLN A 202 -6.57 8.97 0.67
C GLN A 202 -7.73 8.55 -0.23
N VAL A 203 -7.72 7.30 -0.63
CA VAL A 203 -8.83 6.64 -1.31
C VAL A 203 -8.92 5.20 -0.83
N ILE A 204 -10.13 4.75 -0.54
CA ILE A 204 -10.40 3.38 -0.10
C ILE A 204 -11.03 2.62 -1.25
N VAL A 205 -10.44 1.46 -1.56
CA VAL A 205 -10.84 0.56 -2.64
C VAL A 205 -10.86 -0.87 -2.12
N ASP A 206 -11.60 -1.75 -2.79
CA ASP A 206 -11.44 -3.19 -2.62
C ASP A 206 -10.42 -3.70 -3.64
N ILE A 207 -9.53 -4.60 -3.22
CA ILE A 207 -8.58 -5.31 -4.07
C ILE A 207 -8.84 -6.81 -4.02
N GLN A 208 -8.59 -7.51 -5.11
CA GLN A 208 -8.61 -8.96 -5.18
C GLN A 208 -7.38 -9.45 -5.93
N LEU A 209 -6.64 -10.40 -5.36
CA LEU A 209 -5.48 -10.99 -6.01
C LEU A 209 -5.92 -11.93 -7.12
N LEU A 210 -5.13 -11.94 -8.19
CA LEU A 210 -5.35 -12.78 -9.37
C LEU A 210 -4.15 -13.70 -9.60
N ASP A 211 -4.38 -14.85 -10.21
CA ASP A 211 -3.32 -15.67 -10.79
C ASP A 211 -2.88 -15.11 -12.16
N SER A 212 -1.85 -15.74 -12.76
CA SER A 212 -1.33 -15.35 -14.08
C SER A 212 -2.33 -15.52 -15.24
N GLN A 213 -3.42 -16.24 -15.02
CA GLN A 213 -4.53 -16.41 -15.98
C GLN A 213 -5.67 -15.40 -15.74
N GLY A 214 -5.54 -14.55 -14.72
CA GLY A 214 -6.55 -13.57 -14.34
C GLY A 214 -7.69 -14.14 -13.48
N ASN A 215 -7.56 -15.36 -12.95
CA ASN A 215 -8.56 -15.93 -12.05
C ASN A 215 -8.38 -15.38 -10.63
N PRO A 216 -9.47 -15.13 -9.89
CA PRO A 216 -9.39 -14.69 -8.51
C PRO A 216 -8.85 -15.78 -7.59
N VAL A 217 -7.95 -15.38 -6.68
CA VAL A 217 -7.30 -16.29 -5.72
C VAL A 217 -7.39 -15.81 -4.26
N SER A 218 -8.06 -14.69 -4.05
CA SER A 218 -8.46 -14.19 -2.73
C SER A 218 -9.91 -13.74 -2.78
N ASP A 219 -10.52 -13.55 -1.62
CA ASP A 219 -11.69 -12.67 -1.52
C ASP A 219 -11.32 -11.21 -1.80
N TRP A 220 -12.32 -10.34 -1.90
CA TRP A 220 -12.12 -8.90 -1.94
C TRP A 220 -11.65 -8.41 -0.56
N ILE A 221 -10.50 -7.75 -0.55
CA ILE A 221 -9.83 -7.20 0.62
C ILE A 221 -9.91 -5.69 0.56
N ARG A 222 -10.18 -5.04 1.68
CA ARG A 222 -10.18 -3.58 1.73
C ARG A 222 -8.75 -3.06 1.81
N GLU A 223 -8.43 -2.13 0.92
CA GLU A 223 -7.15 -1.44 0.90
C GLU A 223 -7.31 0.05 1.13
N GLU A 224 -6.38 0.59 1.92
CA GLU A 224 -6.14 2.01 1.98
C GLU A 224 -5.12 2.37 0.91
N GLY A 225 -5.51 3.30 0.05
CA GLY A 225 -4.67 3.83 -1.00
C GLY A 225 -4.45 5.33 -0.88
N VAL A 226 -3.43 5.80 -1.59
CA VAL A 226 -3.16 7.22 -1.80
C VAL A 226 -3.14 7.52 -3.28
N ILE A 227 -3.86 8.58 -3.66
CA ILE A 227 -3.99 9.02 -5.04
C ILE A 227 -2.65 9.59 -5.48
N THR A 228 -2.04 9.00 -6.49
CA THR A 228 -0.72 9.36 -7.00
C THR A 228 -0.83 9.70 -8.48
N PRO A 229 -0.26 10.82 -8.95
CA PRO A 229 -0.25 11.11 -10.39
C PRO A 229 0.46 10.00 -11.16
N ALA A 230 -0.17 9.49 -12.22
CA ALA A 230 0.48 8.54 -13.11
C ALA A 230 1.70 9.20 -13.79
N ALA A 231 2.86 8.58 -13.68
CA ALA A 231 4.09 9.07 -14.31
C ALA A 231 4.96 7.90 -14.77
N LEU A 232 5.72 8.11 -15.85
CA LEU A 232 6.67 7.12 -16.35
C LEU A 232 7.70 6.76 -15.26
N GLY A 233 7.94 5.47 -15.08
CA GLY A 233 8.90 4.96 -14.09
C GLY A 233 8.40 4.90 -12.64
N VAL A 234 7.14 5.31 -12.37
CA VAL A 234 6.52 5.15 -11.06
C VAL A 234 5.82 3.80 -10.98
N GLY A 235 6.33 2.91 -10.13
CA GLY A 235 5.69 1.63 -9.82
C GLY A 235 4.51 1.79 -8.86
N ARG A 236 3.48 0.98 -9.04
CA ARG A 236 2.40 0.82 -8.06
C ARG A 236 2.93 0.00 -6.88
N LEU A 237 2.73 0.45 -5.66
CA LEU A 237 3.12 -0.29 -4.45
C LEU A 237 1.89 -0.90 -3.77
N SER A 238 2.01 -2.12 -3.26
CA SER A 238 0.92 -2.75 -2.51
C SER A 238 0.77 -2.17 -1.10
N GLY A 239 -0.47 -2.12 -0.61
CA GLY A 239 -0.83 -1.63 0.72
C GLY A 239 -0.79 -2.70 1.82
N ASP A 240 -1.07 -2.29 3.06
CA ASP A 240 -1.07 -3.19 4.22
C ASP A 240 -2.31 -4.11 4.26
N GLY A 241 -3.40 -3.77 3.58
CA GLY A 241 -4.66 -4.52 3.61
C GLY A 241 -4.50 -5.98 3.20
N ILE A 242 -3.78 -6.23 2.11
CA ILE A 242 -3.47 -7.60 1.66
C ILE A 242 -2.59 -8.35 2.66
N ARG A 243 -1.71 -7.68 3.39
CA ARG A 243 -0.80 -8.30 4.37
C ARG A 243 -1.46 -8.60 5.71
N GLN A 244 -2.49 -7.84 6.04
CA GLN A 244 -3.35 -8.12 7.19
C GLN A 244 -4.30 -9.29 6.91
N SER A 245 -4.60 -9.55 5.63
CA SER A 245 -5.60 -10.55 5.21
C SER A 245 -4.98 -11.86 4.72
N LEU A 246 -3.77 -11.78 4.17
CA LEU A 246 -3.08 -12.90 3.54
C LEU A 246 -1.66 -13.03 4.09
N TYR A 247 -1.17 -14.25 4.12
CA TYR A 247 0.23 -14.55 4.37
C TYR A 247 0.99 -14.56 3.05
N PHE A 248 2.21 -14.04 3.06
CA PHE A 248 3.14 -14.04 1.93
C PHE A 248 4.43 -14.78 2.30
N ALA A 249 5.04 -15.49 1.36
CA ALA A 249 6.34 -16.13 1.53
C ALA A 249 7.13 -16.21 0.22
N THR A 250 8.45 -16.31 0.34
CA THR A 250 9.36 -16.63 -0.76
C THR A 250 10.13 -17.91 -0.43
N ALA A 251 10.51 -18.67 -1.45
CA ALA A 251 11.32 -19.89 -1.30
C ALA A 251 12.78 -19.63 -1.73
N PRO A 252 13.75 -20.50 -1.36
CA PRO A 252 15.12 -20.43 -1.87
C PRO A 252 15.16 -20.26 -3.39
N GLY A 253 16.01 -19.35 -3.87
CA GLY A 253 16.04 -18.92 -5.28
C GLY A 253 15.16 -17.71 -5.59
N ASN A 254 14.24 -17.32 -4.70
CA ASN A 254 13.42 -16.10 -4.77
C ASN A 254 12.67 -15.89 -6.10
N GLN A 255 12.35 -16.97 -6.81
CA GLN A 255 11.70 -16.90 -8.12
C GLN A 255 10.19 -16.67 -8.05
N HIS A 256 9.58 -17.09 -6.93
CA HIS A 256 8.13 -17.11 -6.76
C HIS A 256 7.71 -16.45 -5.44
N LEU A 257 6.60 -15.72 -5.50
CA LEU A 257 5.86 -15.26 -4.33
C LEU A 257 4.70 -16.23 -4.08
N TYR A 258 4.69 -16.81 -2.89
CA TYR A 258 3.61 -17.68 -2.42
C TYR A 258 2.68 -16.86 -1.54
N VAL A 259 1.37 -17.05 -1.72
CA VAL A 259 0.34 -16.37 -0.94
C VAL A 259 -0.69 -17.38 -0.48
N ALA A 260 -1.17 -17.23 0.76
CA ALA A 260 -2.28 -18.03 1.27
C ALA A 260 -3.06 -17.26 2.35
N GLU A 261 -4.36 -17.52 2.48
CA GLU A 261 -5.19 -16.96 3.56
C GLU A 261 -4.77 -17.45 4.96
N LYS A 262 -4.23 -18.67 5.03
CA LYS A 262 -3.82 -19.30 6.30
C LYS A 262 -2.35 -19.66 6.25
N LYS A 263 -1.66 -19.48 7.39
CA LYS A 263 -0.25 -19.86 7.55
C LYS A 263 0.04 -21.31 7.17
N ASN A 264 -0.83 -22.26 7.55
CA ASN A 264 -0.67 -23.67 7.17
C ASN A 264 -0.83 -23.90 5.66
N GLY A 265 -1.55 -23.01 4.96
CA GLY A 265 -1.65 -23.00 3.51
C GLY A 265 -0.30 -22.70 2.87
N ILE A 266 0.44 -21.70 3.37
CA ILE A 266 1.81 -21.41 2.91
C ILE A 266 2.71 -22.62 3.03
N VAL A 267 2.72 -23.28 4.19
CA VAL A 267 3.63 -24.41 4.44
C VAL A 267 3.39 -25.56 3.45
N LYS A 268 2.14 -25.73 2.97
CA LYS A 268 1.79 -26.76 1.97
C LYS A 268 2.26 -26.44 0.55
N VAL A 269 2.41 -25.15 0.22
CA VAL A 269 2.75 -24.71 -1.14
C VAL A 269 4.23 -24.37 -1.31
N LEU A 270 4.97 -24.21 -0.21
CA LEU A 270 6.41 -24.07 -0.26
C LEU A 270 7.06 -25.38 -0.75
N PRO A 271 8.10 -25.29 -1.61
CA PRO A 271 8.83 -26.47 -2.03
C PRO A 271 9.48 -27.14 -0.81
N VAL A 272 9.34 -28.47 -0.73
CA VAL A 272 10.08 -29.27 0.26
C VAL A 272 11.55 -29.24 -0.16
N VAL A 273 12.41 -28.73 0.72
CA VAL A 273 13.86 -28.70 0.56
C VAL A 273 14.45 -29.96 1.18
#